data_AF-A0A941EDC4-F1
#
_entry.id   AF-A0A941EDC4-F1
#
_cell.length_a   1.000
_cell.length_b   1.000
_cell.length_c   1.000
_cell.angle_alpha   90.00
_cell.angle_beta   90.00
_cell.angle_gamma   90.00
#
_symmetry.space_group_name_H-M   'P 1'
#
loop_
_entity.id
_entity.type
_entity.pdbx_description
1 polymer ?
#
loop_
_entity_poly.entity_id
_entity_poly.type
_entity_poly.pdbx_seq_one_letter_code
_entity_poly.pdbx_strand_id
1 'polypeptide(L)' 'MHDDGKTSWTIRHFSQANPSGAAQADVAALLRRVADSLDRLGAIEVSDIVMHHEVTEDGIWPSLTVYFHKTDVDEG' A
#
# COMPACT_ATOMS: atom_id res chain seq x y z
N MET A 1 7.81 34.35 -13.36
CA MET A 1 7.70 32.88 -13.18
C MET A 1 6.29 32.65 -12.68
N HIS A 2 5.42 32.07 -13.50
CA HIS A 2 4.08 31.67 -13.07
C HIS A 2 4.24 30.38 -12.26
N ASP A 3 3.68 30.36 -11.07
CA ASP A 3 3.41 29.14 -10.33
C ASP A 3 2.24 28.47 -11.05
N ASP A 4 2.55 27.75 -12.13
CA ASP A 4 1.59 26.90 -12.82
C ASP A 4 1.17 25.87 -11.78
N GLY A 5 -0.08 25.96 -11.31
CA GLY A 5 -0.70 25.11 -10.29
C GLY A 5 -0.59 23.63 -10.61
N LYS A 6 0.61 23.07 -10.47
CA LYS A 6 0.91 21.66 -10.50
C LYS A 6 0.26 21.12 -9.25
N THR A 7 -0.95 20.61 -9.38
CA THR A 7 -1.45 19.53 -8.53
C THR A 7 -0.26 18.60 -8.32
N SER A 8 0.35 18.64 -7.13
CA SER A 8 1.60 17.91 -6.96
C SER A 8 1.26 16.44 -7.15
N TRP A 9 1.83 15.83 -8.19
CA TRP A 9 1.68 14.40 -8.47
C TRP A 9 2.49 13.63 -7.42
N THR A 10 2.04 13.73 -6.17
CA THR A 10 2.73 13.18 -5.01
C THR A 10 2.41 11.69 -4.97
N ILE A 11 3.42 10.87 -5.24
CA ILE A 11 3.35 9.43 -4.97
C ILE A 11 3.27 9.26 -3.45
N ARG A 12 2.18 8.68 -2.98
CA ARG A 12 1.99 8.23 -1.60
C ARG A 12 2.30 6.74 -1.53
N HIS A 13 2.68 6.25 -0.35
CA HIS A 13 2.86 4.82 -0.15
C HIS A 13 2.51 4.39 1.28
N PHE A 14 2.21 3.11 1.44
CA PHE A 14 2.17 2.45 2.73
C PHE A 14 2.75 1.04 2.61
N SER A 15 3.35 0.55 3.69
CA SER A 15 3.83 -0.83 3.78
C SER A 15 3.05 -1.57 4.86
N GLN A 16 2.72 -2.83 4.61
CA GLN A 16 1.96 -3.65 5.53
C GLN A 16 2.49 -5.08 5.54
N ALA A 17 2.55 -5.66 6.73
CA ALA A 17 2.88 -7.06 6.96
C ALA A 17 1.82 -7.68 7.88
N ASN A 18 1.78 -9.02 7.95
CA ASN A 18 0.99 -9.71 8.97
C ASN A 18 1.58 -9.48 10.37
N PRO A 19 0.79 -9.57 11.45
CA PRO A 19 1.33 -9.63 12.80
C PRO A 19 2.25 -10.84 12.94
N SER A 20 3.23 -10.75 13.84
CA SER A 20 4.09 -11.89 14.16
C SER A 20 3.29 -13.08 14.71
N GLY A 21 3.83 -14.27 14.51
CA GLY A 21 3.25 -15.53 15.00
C GLY A 21 2.76 -16.45 13.88
N ALA A 22 1.83 -17.34 14.23
CA ALA A 22 1.49 -18.50 13.39
C ALA A 22 1.01 -18.16 11.96
N ALA A 23 0.43 -16.98 11.76
CA ALA A 23 -0.07 -16.53 10.46
C ALA A 23 0.85 -15.49 9.78
N GLN A 24 2.06 -15.23 10.28
CA GLN A 24 2.90 -14.17 9.74
C GLN A 24 3.22 -14.39 8.25
N ALA A 25 3.42 -15.65 7.85
CA ALA A 25 3.75 -16.04 6.48
C ALA A 25 2.51 -16.25 5.58
N ASP A 26 1.29 -16.05 6.08
CA ASP A 26 0.07 -16.24 5.30
C ASP A 26 -0.12 -15.10 4.28
N VAL A 27 0.34 -15.34 3.05
CA VAL A 27 0.25 -14.40 1.94
C VAL A 27 -1.21 -14.04 1.60
N ALA A 28 -2.14 -14.99 1.72
CA ALA A 28 -3.54 -14.72 1.40
C ALA A 28 -4.19 -13.82 2.45
N ALA A 29 -3.86 -14.01 3.74
CA ALA A 29 -4.26 -13.09 4.80
C ALA A 29 -3.66 -11.69 4.59
N LEU A 30 -2.39 -11.60 4.17
CA LEU A 30 -1.74 -10.32 3.88
C LEU A 30 -2.46 -9.56 2.75
N LEU A 31 -2.76 -10.23 1.65
CA LEU A 31 -3.47 -9.63 0.51
C LEU A 31 -4.85 -9.12 0.90
N ARG A 32 -5.62 -9.87 1.71
CA ARG A 32 -6.92 -9.40 2.20
C ARG A 32 -6.79 -8.17 3.08
N ARG A 33 -5.82 -8.14 4.00
CA ARG A 33 -5.59 -6.97 4.86
C ARG A 33 -5.14 -5.75 4.06
N VAL A 34 -4.38 -5.94 2.97
CA VAL A 34 -4.02 -4.83 2.07
C VAL A 34 -5.25 -4.34 1.31
N ALA A 35 -6.11 -5.25 0.82
CA ALA A 35 -7.39 -4.87 0.22
C ALA A 35 -8.25 -4.03 1.18
N ASP A 36 -8.39 -4.46 2.44
CA ASP A 36 -9.11 -3.68 3.46
C ASP A 36 -8.51 -2.28 3.67
N SER A 37 -7.19 -2.13 3.54
CA SER A 37 -6.52 -0.83 3.62
C SER A 37 -6.75 0.03 2.38
N LEU A 38 -6.80 -0.56 1.19
CA LEU A 38 -7.15 0.14 -0.06
C LEU A 38 -8.58 0.67 -0.02
N ASP A 39 -9.54 -0.15 0.43
CA ASP A 39 -10.96 0.25 0.55
C ASP A 39 -11.13 1.47 1.47
N ARG A 40 -10.31 1.58 2.54
CA ARG A 40 -10.33 2.72 3.46
C ARG A 40 -9.72 4.00 2.88
N LEU A 41 -8.86 3.89 1.86
CA LEU A 41 -8.22 5.06 1.25
C LEU A 41 -9.17 5.81 0.29
N GLY A 42 -10.27 5.17 -0.14
CA GLY A 42 -11.23 5.73 -1.08
C GLY A 42 -10.69 5.73 -2.51
N ALA A 43 -11.04 6.76 -3.28
CA ALA A 43 -10.62 6.87 -4.67
C ALA A 43 -9.11 7.15 -4.78
N ILE A 44 -8.38 6.15 -5.24
CA ILE A 44 -6.94 6.19 -5.47
C ILE A 44 -6.61 5.50 -6.79
N GLU A 45 -5.48 5.88 -7.36
CA GLU A 45 -4.84 5.17 -8.48
C GLU A 45 -3.61 4.46 -7.93
N VAL A 46 -3.59 3.12 -7.99
CA VAL A 46 -2.44 2.33 -7.57
C VAL A 46 -1.42 2.30 -8.71
N SER A 47 -0.21 2.78 -8.42
CA SER A 47 0.89 2.83 -9.39
C SER A 47 1.71 1.56 -9.37
N ASP A 48 2.00 1.01 -8.19
CA ASP A 48 2.83 -0.19 -8.03
C ASP A 48 2.56 -0.91 -6.70
N ILE A 49 2.81 -2.22 -6.66
CA ILE A 49 2.78 -3.04 -5.44
C ILE A 49 4.02 -3.93 -5.41
N VAL A 50 4.86 -3.73 -4.40
CA VAL A 50 6.12 -4.44 -4.24
C VAL A 50 6.02 -5.41 -3.05
N MET A 51 6.45 -6.65 -3.26
CA MET A 51 6.55 -7.66 -2.20
C MET A 51 7.98 -7.80 -1.70
N HIS A 52 8.14 -7.73 -0.38
CA HIS A 52 9.40 -7.99 0.31
C HIS A 52 9.26 -9.19 1.22
N HIS A 53 10.31 -10.02 1.29
CA HIS A 53 10.41 -11.11 2.24
C HIS A 53 11.57 -10.84 3.18
N GLU A 54 11.29 -10.71 4.47
CA GLU A 54 12.30 -10.71 5.51
C GLU A 54 12.41 -12.12 6.10
N VAL A 55 13.61 -12.54 6.49
CA VAL A 55 13.80 -13.78 7.25
C VAL A 55 14.05 -13.38 8.69
N THR A 56 13.11 -13.70 9.58
CA THR A 56 13.23 -13.43 11.02
C THR A 56 13.45 -14.72 11.81
N GLU A 57 13.68 -14.59 13.11
CA GLU A 57 13.79 -15.75 14.02
C GLU A 57 12.52 -16.62 14.03
N ASP A 58 11.37 -16.02 13.73
CA ASP A 58 10.05 -16.68 13.64
C ASP A 58 9.74 -17.22 12.23
N GLY A 59 10.66 -17.09 11.28
CA GLY A 59 10.53 -17.57 9.91
C GLY A 59 10.37 -16.44 8.88
N ILE A 60 9.89 -16.77 7.68
CA ILE A 60 9.69 -15.77 6.62
C ILE A 60 8.57 -14.81 7.03
N TRP A 61 8.81 -13.51 6.88
CA TRP A 61 7.85 -12.45 7.15
C TRP A 61 7.64 -11.61 5.89
N PRO A 62 6.60 -11.92 5.09
CA PRO A 62 6.25 -11.13 3.92
C PRO A 62 5.66 -9.78 4.28
N SER A 63 5.99 -8.76 3.51
CA SER A 63 5.33 -7.45 3.51
C SER A 63 5.04 -6.99 2.09
N LEU A 64 4.01 -6.14 1.95
CA LEU A 64 3.65 -5.47 0.71
C LEU A 64 3.76 -3.96 0.90
N THR A 65 4.44 -3.29 -0.02
CA THR A 65 4.44 -1.83 -0.14
C THR A 65 3.59 -1.43 -1.34
N VAL A 66 2.58 -0.60 -1.10
CA VAL A 66 1.72 -0.07 -2.15
C VAL A 66 2.09 1.38 -2.41
N TYR A 67 2.31 1.72 -3.67
CA TYR A 67 2.51 3.09 -4.16
C TYR A 67 1.26 3.54 -4.92
N PHE A 68 0.75 4.73 -4.60
CA PHE A 68 -0.51 5.22 -5.14
C PHE A 68 -0.58 6.75 -5.20
N HIS A 69 -1.50 7.24 -6.02
CA HIS A 69 -1.93 8.62 -6.07
C HIS A 69 -3.34 8.75 -5.52
N LYS A 70 -3.65 9.89 -4.89
CA LYS A 70 -5.05 10.25 -4.67
C LYS A 70 -5.59 10.76 -5.99
N THR A 71 -6.71 10.21 -6.42
CA THR A 71 -7.48 10.82 -7.51
C THR A 71 -8.32 11.92 -6.87
N ASP A 72 -8.13 13.16 -7.31
CA ASP A 72 -9.11 14.20 -7.04
C ASP A 72 -10.35 13.79 -7.84
N VAL A 73 -11.31 13.17 -7.16
CA VAL A 73 -12.63 12.97 -7.75
C VAL A 73 -13.27 14.35 -7.74
N ASP A 74 -13.15 15.09 -8.85
CA ASP A 74 -13.99 16.24 -9.08
C ASP A 74 -15.45 15.72 -9.04
N GLU A 75 -16.16 16.03 -7.97
CA GLU A 75 -17.61 15.92 -7.91
C GLU A 75 -18.18 16.92 -8.92
N GLY A 76 -18.44 16.44 -10.14
CA GLY A 76 -19.21 17.13 -11.17
C GLY A 76 -20.71 16.92 -11.01
#